data_AF-A0AAD3ANK1-F1
#
_entry.id   AF-A0AAD3ANK1-F1
#
_cell.length_a   1.000
_cell.length_b   1.000
_cell.length_c   1.000
_cell.angle_alpha   90.00
_cell.angle_beta   90.00
_cell.angle_gamma   90.00
#
_symmetry.space_group_name_H-M   'P 1'
#
loop_
_entity.id
_entity.type
_entity.pdbx_description
1 polymer ?
#
loop_
_entity_poly.entity_id
_entity_poly.type
_entity_poly.pdbx_seq_one_letter_code
_entity_poly.pdbx_strand_id
1 'polypeptide(L)'
;MKISSIVARRKVAGVSAGCLLGGMAMGIVGAPSAAAAPDCSPSGVNSTVSAVEGSAQQYLAAHPDANQVVTAAYGQPRPQAESSLRSYFTGHPQEYNDLRGILAPIGDTEQQCNVTALPPYLESAYQEFMAG
;
A
#
# COMPACT_ATOMS: atom_id res chain seq x y z
N MET A 1 -18.47 -36.75 33.50
CA MET A 1 -19.29 -35.94 34.43
C MET A 1 -18.97 -34.47 34.21
N LYS A 2 -19.98 -33.64 34.43
CA LYS A 2 -20.15 -32.27 33.96
C LYS A 2 -19.52 -31.26 34.92
N ILE A 3 -18.83 -30.26 34.39
CA ILE A 3 -18.74 -28.94 35.03
C ILE A 3 -18.77 -27.86 33.93
N SER A 4 -19.97 -27.32 33.72
CA SER A 4 -20.16 -25.99 33.16
C SER A 4 -20.09 -24.99 34.31
N SER A 5 -19.38 -23.88 34.11
CA SER A 5 -19.60 -22.64 34.86
C SER A 5 -19.53 -21.46 33.90
N ILE A 6 -20.71 -21.01 33.49
CA ILE A 6 -21.02 -19.65 33.02
C ILE A 6 -20.96 -18.71 34.24
N VAL A 7 -20.89 -17.39 33.99
CA VAL A 7 -20.97 -16.21 34.91
C VAL A 7 -19.58 -15.54 35.04
N ALA A 8 -19.37 -14.23 34.81
CA ALA A 8 -20.25 -13.10 34.56
C ALA A 8 -19.49 -11.99 33.81
N ARG A 9 -20.27 -11.24 33.05
CA ARG A 9 -19.98 -9.92 32.49
C ARG A 9 -19.49 -8.97 33.60
N ARG A 10 -18.35 -8.30 33.41
CA ARG A 10 -17.91 -7.21 34.28
C ARG A 10 -17.71 -5.93 33.46
N LYS A 11 -18.81 -5.18 33.44
CA LYS A 11 -18.95 -3.72 33.47
C LYS A 11 -17.94 -2.86 32.69
N VAL A 12 -18.49 -2.25 31.64
CA VAL A 12 -18.19 -0.90 31.16
C VAL A 12 -18.37 0.11 32.32
N ALA A 13 -17.32 0.87 32.59
CA ALA A 13 -17.25 2.17 33.27
C ALA A 13 -15.87 2.73 32.86
N GLY A 14 -15.66 3.91 32.31
CA GLY A 14 -16.31 5.21 32.50
C GLY A 14 -15.16 6.20 32.75
N VAL A 15 -14.85 7.05 31.77
CA VAL A 15 -14.15 8.36 31.80
C VAL A 15 -13.01 8.58 32.82
N SER A 16 -11.81 8.94 32.33
CA SER A 16 -11.03 10.06 32.88
C SER A 16 -9.94 10.54 31.91
N ALA A 17 -9.87 11.87 31.77
CA ALA A 17 -8.85 12.61 31.05
C ALA A 17 -7.47 12.54 31.73
N GLY A 18 -6.39 12.67 30.96
CA GLY A 18 -5.08 12.97 31.55
C GLY A 18 -3.86 12.72 30.68
N CYS A 19 -3.18 13.83 30.37
CA CYS A 19 -1.72 13.99 30.31
C CYS A 19 -0.93 13.63 29.04
N LEU A 20 -0.11 14.64 28.69
CA LEU A 20 0.88 14.73 27.64
C LEU A 20 2.22 14.08 28.08
N LEU A 21 3.05 13.75 27.08
CA LEU A 21 4.53 13.58 27.09
C LEU A 21 5.13 12.21 27.49
N GLY A 22 5.78 11.57 26.50
CA GLY A 22 7.10 10.92 26.66
C GLY A 22 7.16 9.38 26.71
N GLY A 23 7.90 8.77 25.78
CA GLY A 23 8.51 7.45 25.99
C GLY A 23 8.63 6.55 24.74
N MET A 24 9.84 6.40 24.21
CA MET A 24 10.20 5.27 23.34
C MET A 24 10.35 3.99 24.20
N ALA A 25 9.66 2.90 23.85
CA ALA A 25 10.17 1.51 23.90
C ALA A 25 9.09 0.48 23.52
N MET A 26 9.43 -0.31 22.50
CA MET A 26 8.93 -1.62 22.06
C MET A 26 7.74 -2.29 22.78
N GLY A 27 6.70 -2.58 21.98
CA GLY A 27 5.71 -3.61 22.25
C GLY A 27 5.12 -4.12 20.93
N ILE A 28 5.69 -5.21 20.39
CA ILE A 28 5.05 -6.00 19.33
C ILE A 28 3.87 -6.77 19.94
N VAL A 29 2.65 -6.31 19.70
CA VAL A 29 1.46 -7.16 19.77
C VAL A 29 0.41 -6.60 18.82
N GLY A 30 -0.11 -7.46 17.94
CA GLY A 30 -0.96 -7.08 16.82
C GLY A 30 -2.20 -6.29 17.23
N ALA A 31 -2.35 -5.12 16.62
CA ALA A 31 -3.58 -4.36 16.48
C ALA A 31 -3.53 -3.73 15.07
N PRO A 32 -4.68 -3.53 14.38
CA PRO A 32 -4.66 -2.79 13.12
C PRO A 32 -4.02 -1.43 13.42
N SER A 33 -3.07 -1.05 12.58
CA SER A 33 -2.22 0.13 12.71
C SER A 33 -2.96 1.25 13.44
N ALA A 34 -2.55 1.55 14.68
CA ALA A 34 -2.71 2.89 15.17
C ALA A 34 -2.11 3.76 14.07
N ALA A 35 -2.92 4.61 13.43
CA ALA A 35 -2.44 5.57 12.47
C ALA A 35 -1.49 6.51 13.23
N ALA A 36 -0.25 6.06 13.40
CA ALA A 36 0.88 6.95 13.53
C ALA A 36 0.71 7.92 12.36
N ALA A 37 0.81 9.22 12.66
CA ALA A 37 0.76 10.22 11.61
C ALA A 37 1.69 9.77 10.47
N PRO A 38 1.24 9.90 9.21
CA PRO A 38 2.04 9.45 8.07
C PRO A 38 3.45 10.03 8.19
N ASP A 39 4.47 9.18 8.07
CA ASP A 39 5.86 9.63 8.14
C ASP A 39 6.20 10.34 6.83
N CYS A 40 5.95 11.65 6.82
CA CYS A 40 6.20 12.51 5.66
C CYS A 40 7.67 12.91 5.51
N SER A 41 8.56 12.28 6.27
CA SER A 41 10.00 12.42 6.06
C SER A 41 10.37 11.77 4.72
N PRO A 42 11.43 12.22 4.03
CA PRO A 42 11.87 11.59 2.79
C PRO A 42 12.17 10.09 2.96
N SER A 43 12.67 9.68 4.13
CA SER A 43 12.88 8.26 4.46
C SER A 43 11.57 7.47 4.58
N GLY A 44 10.51 8.07 5.14
CA GLY A 44 9.18 7.45 5.25
C GLY A 44 8.53 7.27 3.89
N VAL A 45 8.54 8.33 3.06
CA VAL A 45 8.05 8.27 1.68
C VAL A 45 8.79 7.20 0.88
N ASN A 46 10.13 7.17 0.94
CA ASN A 46 10.91 6.15 0.24
C ASN A 46 10.63 4.74 0.78
N SER A 47 10.36 4.58 2.09
CA SER A 47 9.97 3.30 2.67
C SER A 47 8.63 2.81 2.12
N THR A 48 7.66 3.70 1.91
CA THR A 48 6.39 3.35 1.26
C THR A 48 6.63 2.91 -0.18
N VAL A 49 7.40 3.68 -0.96
CA VAL A 49 7.70 3.32 -2.37
C VAL A 49 8.38 1.96 -2.43
N SER A 50 9.41 1.71 -1.62
CA SER A 50 10.10 0.41 -1.59
C SER A 50 9.20 -0.75 -1.15
N ALA A 51 8.27 -0.52 -0.21
CA ALA A 51 7.31 -1.54 0.20
C ALA A 51 6.30 -1.89 -0.91
N VAL A 52 5.84 -0.87 -1.64
CA VAL A 52 4.96 -1.02 -2.80
C VAL A 52 5.69 -1.73 -3.94
N GLU A 53 6.92 -1.34 -4.25
CA GLU A 53 7.76 -2.01 -5.25
C GLU A 53 7.96 -3.48 -4.91
N GLY A 54 8.30 -3.80 -3.65
CA GLY A 54 8.46 -5.19 -3.21
C GLY A 54 7.17 -6.01 -3.34
N SER A 55 6.03 -5.41 -3.02
CA SER A 55 4.70 -6.04 -3.17
C SER A 55 4.35 -6.25 -4.64
N ALA A 56 4.64 -5.28 -5.51
CA ALA A 56 4.45 -5.39 -6.95
C ALA A 56 5.35 -6.48 -7.55
N GLN A 57 6.61 -6.57 -7.11
CA GLN A 57 7.52 -7.64 -7.53
C GLN A 57 7.02 -9.03 -7.12
N GLN A 58 6.52 -9.19 -5.89
CA GLN A 58 5.90 -10.45 -5.47
C GLN A 58 4.66 -10.78 -6.30
N TYR A 59 3.82 -9.80 -6.59
CA TYR A 59 2.64 -9.98 -7.42
C TYR A 59 3.02 -10.44 -8.83
N LEU A 60 3.96 -9.75 -9.48
CA LEU A 60 4.45 -10.11 -10.81
C LEU A 60 5.13 -11.48 -10.82
N ALA A 61 5.85 -11.87 -9.77
CA ALA A 61 6.40 -13.21 -9.65
C ALA A 61 5.33 -14.31 -9.62
N ALA A 62 4.14 -14.01 -9.09
CA ALA A 62 2.98 -14.91 -9.11
C ALA A 62 2.16 -14.83 -10.42
N HIS A 63 2.39 -13.81 -11.24
CA HIS A 63 1.67 -13.55 -12.51
C HIS A 63 2.65 -13.47 -13.68
N PRO A 64 3.09 -14.62 -14.23
CA PRO A 64 4.13 -14.65 -15.26
C PRO A 64 3.74 -13.89 -16.54
N ASP A 65 2.47 -13.93 -16.95
CA ASP A 65 1.98 -13.19 -18.11
C ASP A 65 2.09 -11.66 -17.91
N ALA A 66 1.62 -11.15 -16.76
CA ALA A 66 1.76 -9.73 -16.42
C ALA A 66 3.23 -9.32 -16.32
N ASN A 67 4.06 -10.16 -15.70
CA ASN A 67 5.49 -9.91 -15.56
C ASN A 67 6.19 -9.82 -16.91
N GLN A 68 5.81 -10.65 -17.89
CA GLN A 68 6.34 -10.57 -19.25
C GLN A 68 6.01 -9.22 -19.90
N VAL A 69 4.75 -8.76 -19.81
CA VAL A 69 4.34 -7.48 -20.39
C VAL A 69 5.02 -6.30 -19.71
N VAL A 70 5.06 -6.29 -18.37
CA VAL A 70 5.73 -5.25 -17.58
C VAL A 70 7.24 -5.22 -17.87
N THR A 71 7.89 -6.38 -17.94
CA THR A 71 9.33 -6.47 -18.26
C THR A 71 9.61 -5.98 -19.68
N ALA A 72 8.77 -6.36 -20.65
CA ALA A 72 8.90 -5.89 -22.04
C ALA A 72 8.71 -4.37 -22.16
N ALA A 73 7.80 -3.80 -21.36
CA ALA A 73 7.51 -2.37 -21.35
C ALA A 73 8.73 -1.52 -20.96
N TYR A 74 9.63 -2.00 -20.09
CA TYR A 74 10.88 -1.30 -19.75
C TYR A 74 11.82 -1.08 -20.95
N GLY A 75 11.78 -1.96 -21.95
CA GLY A 75 12.58 -1.84 -23.18
C GLY A 75 11.91 -1.03 -24.28
N GLN A 76 10.65 -0.63 -24.09
CA GLN A 76 9.86 0.07 -25.10
C GLN A 76 9.89 1.58 -24.87
N PRO A 77 9.69 2.40 -25.93
CA PRO A 77 9.41 3.81 -25.72
C PRO A 77 8.07 3.98 -24.98
N ARG A 78 7.99 5.01 -24.13
CA ARG A 78 6.82 5.28 -23.26
C ARG A 78 5.45 5.06 -23.92
N PRO A 79 5.13 5.67 -25.07
CA PRO A 79 3.80 5.51 -25.66
C PRO A 79 3.50 4.06 -26.10
N GLN A 80 4.51 3.29 -26.49
CA GLN A 80 4.34 1.86 -26.81
C GLN A 80 4.19 1.01 -25.54
N ALA A 81 4.95 1.33 -24.49
CA ALA A 81 4.83 0.69 -23.18
C ALA A 81 3.42 0.88 -22.60
N GLU A 82 2.93 2.12 -22.58
CA GLU A 82 1.58 2.49 -22.11
C GLU A 82 0.49 1.75 -22.90
N SER A 83 0.60 1.71 -24.23
CA SER A 83 -0.33 0.97 -25.09
C SER A 83 -0.30 -0.55 -24.81
N SER A 84 0.88 -1.14 -24.65
CA SER A 84 1.04 -2.57 -24.39
C SER A 84 0.47 -2.98 -23.03
N LEU A 85 0.78 -2.21 -21.99
CA LEU A 85 0.25 -2.42 -20.64
C LEU A 85 -1.26 -2.27 -20.62
N ARG A 86 -1.80 -1.20 -21.23
CA ARG A 86 -3.25 -0.97 -21.28
C ARG A 86 -3.97 -2.07 -22.03
N SER A 87 -3.44 -2.52 -23.18
CA SER A 87 -4.01 -3.63 -23.93
C SER A 87 -4.08 -4.92 -23.10
N TYR A 88 -3.02 -5.23 -22.34
CA TYR A 88 -2.99 -6.39 -21.45
C TYR A 88 -4.01 -6.25 -20.32
N PHE A 89 -3.96 -5.15 -19.57
CA PHE A 89 -4.84 -4.95 -18.40
C PHE A 89 -6.32 -4.77 -18.77
N THR A 90 -6.64 -4.38 -19.99
CA THR A 90 -8.03 -4.40 -20.50
C THR A 90 -8.57 -5.82 -20.64
N GLY A 91 -7.71 -6.79 -21.02
CA GLY A 91 -8.06 -8.21 -21.04
C GLY A 91 -8.01 -8.88 -19.67
N HIS A 92 -7.29 -8.27 -18.72
CA HIS A 92 -7.01 -8.78 -17.39
C HIS A 92 -7.46 -7.78 -16.29
N PRO A 93 -8.76 -7.45 -16.19
CA PRO A 93 -9.25 -6.41 -15.29
C PRO A 93 -9.05 -6.76 -13.81
N GLN A 94 -9.02 -8.05 -13.46
CA GLN A 94 -8.74 -8.46 -12.07
C GLN A 94 -7.30 -8.13 -11.69
N GLU A 95 -6.35 -8.39 -12.58
CA GLU A 95 -4.93 -8.13 -12.34
C GLU A 95 -4.63 -6.62 -12.31
N TYR A 96 -5.34 -5.85 -13.13
CA TYR A 96 -5.32 -4.40 -13.08
C TYR A 96 -5.73 -3.86 -11.70
N ASN A 97 -6.86 -4.35 -11.17
CA ASN A 97 -7.36 -3.91 -9.87
C ASN A 97 -6.43 -4.31 -8.73
N ASP A 98 -5.81 -5.49 -8.80
CA ASP A 98 -4.84 -5.94 -7.80
C ASP A 98 -3.58 -5.06 -7.78
N LEU A 99 -2.97 -4.85 -8.95
CA LEU A 99 -1.82 -3.94 -9.08
C LEU A 99 -2.15 -2.52 -8.66
N ARG A 100 -3.34 -2.02 -8.97
CA ARG A 100 -3.80 -0.72 -8.45
C ARG A 100 -3.89 -0.69 -6.94
N GLY A 101 -4.40 -1.76 -6.32
CA GLY A 101 -4.43 -1.90 -4.86
C GLY A 101 -3.03 -1.89 -4.26
N ILE A 102 -2.08 -2.56 -4.91
CA ILE A 102 -0.67 -2.57 -4.51
C ILE A 102 -0.05 -1.18 -4.62
N LEU A 103 -0.32 -0.44 -5.69
CA LEU A 103 0.28 0.87 -5.94
C LEU A 103 -0.41 2.04 -5.20
N ALA A 104 -1.64 1.85 -4.72
CA ALA A 104 -2.43 2.85 -4.01
C ALA A 104 -1.71 3.59 -2.86
N PRO A 105 -0.84 2.95 -2.04
CA PRO A 105 -0.15 3.62 -0.94
C PRO A 105 0.78 4.75 -1.39
N ILE A 106 1.28 4.71 -2.63
CA ILE A 106 2.10 5.81 -3.18
C ILE A 106 1.25 7.07 -3.28
N GLY A 107 0.11 6.99 -3.96
CA GLY A 107 -0.80 8.14 -4.12
C GLY A 107 -1.39 8.63 -2.80
N ASP A 108 -1.70 7.72 -1.88
CA ASP A 108 -2.16 8.09 -0.52
C ASP A 108 -1.07 8.87 0.24
N THR A 109 0.20 8.42 0.15
CA THR A 109 1.34 9.12 0.75
C THR A 109 1.56 10.50 0.12
N GLU A 110 1.49 10.60 -1.21
CA GLU A 110 1.62 11.88 -1.93
C GLU A 110 0.55 12.88 -1.49
N GLN A 111 -0.70 12.43 -1.35
CA GLN A 111 -1.82 13.26 -0.90
C GLN A 111 -1.72 13.64 0.58
N GLN A 112 -1.39 12.69 1.45
CA GLN A 112 -1.31 12.93 2.90
C GLN A 112 -0.13 13.83 3.27
N CYS A 113 0.99 13.71 2.57
CA CYS A 113 2.21 14.46 2.86
C CYS A 113 2.39 15.69 1.96
N ASN A 114 1.56 15.87 0.93
CA ASN A 114 1.69 16.92 -0.09
C ASN A 114 3.10 16.93 -0.70
N VAL A 115 3.55 15.75 -1.12
CA VAL A 115 4.86 15.50 -1.73
C VAL A 115 4.69 14.73 -3.04
N THR A 116 5.72 14.76 -3.87
CA THR A 116 5.88 13.84 -5.01
C THR A 116 6.83 12.73 -4.58
N ALA A 117 6.31 11.50 -4.49
CA ALA A 117 7.05 10.33 -4.02
C ALA A 117 7.84 9.67 -5.16
N LEU A 118 7.36 9.83 -6.40
CA LEU A 118 7.97 9.26 -7.60
C LEU A 118 8.75 10.33 -8.40
N PRO A 119 9.82 9.96 -9.12
CA PRO A 119 10.43 10.88 -10.07
C PRO A 119 9.44 11.22 -11.21
N PRO A 120 9.57 12.39 -11.86
CA PRO A 120 8.55 12.93 -12.77
C PRO A 120 8.22 12.01 -13.96
N TYR A 121 9.18 11.21 -14.42
CA TYR A 121 8.97 10.25 -15.50
C TYR A 121 8.11 9.04 -15.07
N LEU A 122 8.19 8.62 -13.80
CA LEU A 122 7.35 7.55 -13.24
C LEU A 122 6.01 8.08 -12.76
N GLU A 123 5.98 9.28 -12.19
CA GLU A 123 4.75 9.91 -11.69
C GLU A 123 3.70 10.00 -12.82
N SER A 124 4.11 10.42 -14.01
CA SER A 124 3.24 10.46 -15.19
C SER A 124 2.67 9.09 -15.55
N ALA A 125 3.50 8.04 -15.54
CA ALA A 125 3.08 6.68 -15.87
C ALA A 125 2.18 6.06 -14.80
N TYR A 126 2.49 6.32 -13.52
CA TYR A 126 1.66 5.91 -12.39
C TYR A 126 0.28 6.56 -12.45
N GLN A 127 0.21 7.87 -12.69
CA GLN A 127 -1.07 8.58 -12.82
C GLN A 127 -1.90 8.05 -13.99
N GLU A 128 -1.28 7.80 -15.15
CA GLU A 128 -1.98 7.24 -16.30
C GLU A 128 -2.52 5.82 -15.99
N PHE A 129 -1.72 4.96 -15.37
CA PHE A 129 -2.15 3.63 -14.94
C PHE A 129 -3.32 3.69 -13.93
N MET A 130 -3.26 4.61 -12.96
CA MET A 130 -4.30 4.78 -11.94
C MET A 130 -5.56 5.46 -12.48
N ALA A 131 -5.50 6.12 -13.63
CA ALA A 131 -6.66 6.76 -14.25
C ALA A 131 -7.58 5.76 -14.99
N GLY A 132 -7.03 4.67 -15.55
CA GLY A 132 -7.77 3.67 -16.34
C GLY A 132 -7.57 3.84 -17.84
#